data_AF-A0A645F8J4-F1
#
_entry.id   AF-A0A645F8J4-F1
#
_cell.length_a   1.000
_cell.length_b   1.000
_cell.length_c   1.000
_cell.angle_alpha   90.00
_cell.angle_beta   90.00
_cell.angle_gamma   90.00
#
_symmetry.space_group_name_H-M   'P 1'
#
loop_
_entity.id
_entity.type
_entity.pdbx_description
1 polymer ?
#
loop_
_entity_poly.entity_id
_entity_poly.type
_entity_poly.pdbx_seq_one_letter_code
_entity_poly.pdbx_strand_id
1 'polypeptide(L)' 'MKRVFIDLVEEGVFWADAEGCGVVPAIAHTVVDTAGAGDAMGAAMIHGCVQGLSTEECARLGAEASAEVSKQEK' A
#
# COMPACT_ATOMS: atom_id res chain seq x y z
N MET A 1 -13.05 -12.16 -5.71
CA MET A 1 -11.82 -11.81 -6.46
C MET A 1 -10.62 -12.17 -5.61
N LYS A 2 -9.60 -12.84 -6.16
CA LYS A 2 -8.31 -13.06 -5.45
C LYS A 2 -7.35 -11.93 -5.87
N ARG A 3 -6.66 -11.34 -4.89
CA ARG A 3 -5.72 -10.22 -5.09
C ARG A 3 -4.46 -10.50 -4.30
N VAL A 4 -3.32 -10.07 -4.81
CA VAL A 4 -2.01 -10.17 -4.16
C VAL A 4 -1.38 -8.78 -4.12
N PHE A 5 -0.81 -8.46 -2.97
CA PHE A 5 -0.02 -7.25 -2.73
C PHE A 5 1.32 -7.69 -2.14
N ILE A 6 2.41 -7.13 -2.66
CA ILE A 6 3.78 -7.36 -2.14
C ILE A 6 4.39 -5.99 -1.90
N ASP A 7 4.75 -5.72 -0.65
CA ASP A 7 5.53 -4.53 -0.30
C ASP A 7 6.97 -4.73 -0.77
N LEU A 8 7.41 -3.86 -1.67
CA LEU A 8 8.76 -3.79 -2.23
C LEU A 8 9.57 -2.65 -1.60
N VAL A 9 9.12 -2.08 -0.47
CA VAL A 9 9.85 -1.04 0.27
C VAL A 9 10.17 0.16 -0.63
N GLU A 10 11.42 0.32 -1.08
CA GLU A 10 11.88 1.47 -1.87
C GLU A 10 11.31 1.45 -3.30
N GLU A 11 10.92 0.28 -3.83
CA GLU A 11 10.28 0.20 -5.15
C GLU A 11 8.77 0.42 -5.11
N GLY A 12 8.15 0.37 -3.92
CA GLY A 12 6.73 0.60 -3.72
C GLY A 12 5.93 -0.68 -3.49
N VAL A 13 4.77 -0.82 -4.11
CA VAL A 13 3.87 -1.96 -3.89
C VAL A 13 3.56 -2.64 -5.21
N PHE A 14 3.98 -3.90 -5.35
CA PHE A 14 3.51 -4.75 -6.43
C PHE A 14 2.08 -5.22 -6.16
N TRP A 15 1.26 -5.21 -7.21
CA TRP A 15 -0.12 -5.66 -7.16
C TRP A 15 -0.40 -6.64 -8.31
N ALA A 16 -1.25 -7.63 -8.05
CA ALA A 16 -1.73 -8.55 -9.07
C ALA A 16 -3.14 -9.06 -8.76
N ASP A 17 -3.93 -9.26 -9.82
CA ASP A 17 -5.23 -9.93 -9.79
C ASP A 17 -5.46 -10.75 -11.07
N ALA A 18 -6.73 -11.04 -11.40
CA ALA A 18 -7.09 -11.81 -12.58
C ALA A 18 -7.01 -11.01 -13.89
N GLU A 19 -7.00 -9.67 -13.82
CA GLU A 19 -7.00 -8.76 -14.97
C GLU A 19 -5.59 -8.26 -15.31
N GLY A 20 -4.67 -8.23 -14.34
CA GLY A 20 -3.29 -7.87 -14.59
C GLY A 20 -2.41 -7.79 -13.36
N CYS A 21 -1.25 -7.16 -13.55
CA CYS A 21 -0.32 -6.85 -12.48
C CYS A 21 0.49 -5.59 -12.81
N GLY A 22 1.08 -4.99 -11.77
CA GLY A 22 1.90 -3.79 -11.90
C GLY A 22 2.57 -3.43 -10.58
N VAL A 23 3.26 -2.28 -10.58
CA VAL A 23 3.88 -1.71 -9.38
C VAL A 23 3.38 -0.28 -9.22
N VAL A 24 2.84 0.03 -8.06
CA VAL A 24 2.66 1.41 -7.63
C VAL A 24 3.98 1.86 -7.00
N PRO A 25 4.63 2.93 -7.50
CA PRO A 25 5.93 3.36 -6.99
C PRO A 25 5.83 3.84 -5.54
N ALA A 26 6.94 3.70 -4.79
CA ALA A 26 7.03 4.21 -3.44
C ALA A 26 6.83 5.73 -3.40
N ILE A 27 6.18 6.19 -2.34
CA ILE A 27 6.05 7.62 -2.07
C ILE A 27 7.32 8.07 -1.37
N ALA A 28 8.14 8.86 -2.06
CA ALA A 28 9.40 9.37 -1.49
C ALA A 28 9.13 10.31 -0.30
N HIS A 29 9.64 9.94 0.88
CA HIS A 29 9.60 10.77 2.08
C HIS A 29 10.70 10.32 3.07
N THR A 30 10.99 11.15 4.07
CA THR A 30 11.87 10.76 5.19
C THR A 30 11.12 9.80 6.11
N VAL A 31 11.64 8.60 6.27
CA VAL A 31 11.10 7.58 7.19
C VAL A 31 11.63 7.85 8.60
N VAL A 32 10.70 7.96 9.56
CA VAL A 32 10.98 8.30 10.97
C VAL A 32 10.80 7.07 11.88
N ASP A 33 9.63 6.43 11.81
CA ASP A 33 9.31 5.19 12.54
C ASP A 33 8.49 4.28 11.61
N THR A 34 8.85 3.01 11.46
CA THR A 34 8.12 2.06 10.60
C THR A 34 7.07 1.24 11.36
N ALA A 35 6.98 1.39 12.69
CA ALA A 35 6.05 0.65 13.50
C ALA A 35 4.59 0.96 13.11
N GLY A 36 3.88 -0.07 12.62
CA GLY A 36 2.49 0.04 12.19
C GLY A 36 2.30 0.49 10.73
N ALA A 37 3.37 0.78 9.98
CA ALA A 37 3.27 1.14 8.57
C ALA A 37 2.63 0.00 7.73
N GLY A 38 3.02 -1.25 8.00
CA GLY A 38 2.42 -2.43 7.37
C GLY A 38 0.95 -2.66 7.77
N ASP A 39 0.59 -2.37 9.03
CA ASP A 39 -0.80 -2.47 9.49
C ASP A 39 -1.67 -1.41 8.80
N ALA A 40 -1.17 -0.18 8.69
CA ALA A 40 -1.84 0.91 7.98
C ALA A 40 -2.00 0.60 6.48
N MET A 41 -0.95 0.05 5.85
CA MET A 41 -1.00 -0.42 4.47
C MET A 41 -2.12 -1.45 4.27
N GLY A 42 -2.13 -2.50 5.10
CA GLY A 42 -3.14 -3.55 5.03
C GLY A 42 -4.55 -3.03 5.28
N ALA A 43 -4.74 -2.17 6.28
CA ALA A 43 -6.04 -1.57 6.58
C ALA A 43 -6.57 -0.72 5.42
N ALA A 44 -5.72 0.11 4.81
CA ALA A 44 -6.11 0.96 3.67
C ALA A 44 -6.42 0.13 2.42
N MET A 45 -5.64 -0.92 2.13
CA MET A 45 -5.93 -1.87 1.06
C MET A 45 -7.30 -2.54 1.27
N ILE A 46 -7.57 -3.05 2.48
CA ILE A 46 -8.86 -3.67 2.83
C ILE A 46 -10.00 -2.66 2.71
N HIS A 47 -9.78 -1.41 3.11
CA HIS A 47 -10.79 -0.36 2.94
C HIS A 47 -11.10 -0.12 1.46
N GLY A 48 -10.09 0.04 0.61
CA GLY A 48 -10.28 0.18 -0.84
C GLY A 48 -10.99 -1.02 -1.46
N CYS A 49 -10.67 -2.22 -0.98
CA CYS A 49 -11.34 -3.46 -1.37
C CYS A 49 -12.84 -3.44 -1.07
N VAL A 50 -13.23 -2.92 0.10
CA VAL A 50 -14.64 -2.79 0.53
C VAL A 50 -15.37 -1.71 -0.26
N GLN A 51 -14.68 -0.63 -0.66
CA GLN A 51 -15.24 0.44 -1.51
C GLN A 51 -15.37 0.05 -2.98
N GLY A 52 -14.92 -1.14 -3.39
CA GLY A 52 -15.01 -1.61 -4.77
C GLY A 52 -13.96 -1.01 -5.70
N LEU A 53 -12.85 -0.52 -5.16
CA LEU A 53 -11.74 -0.01 -5.96
C LEU A 53 -11.00 -1.15 -6.68
N SER A 54 -10.32 -0.80 -7.76
CA SER A 54 -9.41 -1.71 -8.48
C SER A 54 -8.24 -2.14 -7.59
N THR A 55 -7.57 -3.23 -7.97
CA THR A 55 -6.41 -3.74 -7.22
C THR A 55 -5.26 -2.72 -7.21
N GLU A 56 -5.01 -2.03 -8.32
CA GLU A 56 -4.02 -0.95 -8.40
C GLU A 56 -4.37 0.21 -7.44
N GLU A 57 -5.62 0.65 -7.42
CA GLU A 57 -6.07 1.73 -6.52
C GLU A 57 -5.95 1.33 -5.05
N CYS A 58 -6.23 0.06 -4.71
CA CYS A 58 -6.02 -0.47 -3.37
C CYS A 58 -4.53 -0.44 -2.99
N ALA A 59 -3.64 -0.83 -3.91
CA ALA A 59 -2.20 -0.80 -3.67
C ALA A 59 -1.69 0.63 -3.42
N ARG A 60 -2.18 1.60 -4.21
CA ARG A 60 -1.88 3.03 -4.02
C ARG A 60 -2.34 3.54 -2.66
N LEU A 61 -3.57 3.24 -2.25
CA LEU A 61 -4.06 3.63 -0.92
C LEU A 61 -3.22 3.02 0.21
N GLY A 62 -2.81 1.76 0.05
CA GLY A 62 -1.90 1.11 1.00
C GLY A 62 -0.55 1.82 1.10
N ALA A 63 0.05 2.16 -0.04
CA ALA A 63 1.33 2.89 -0.09
C ALA A 63 1.21 4.29 0.56
N GLU A 64 0.11 5.02 0.30
CA GLU A 64 -0.17 6.33 0.91
C GLU A 64 -0.31 6.24 2.43
N ALA A 65 -1.07 5.26 2.93
CA ALA A 65 -1.26 5.06 4.37
C ALA A 65 0.05 4.65 5.08
N SER A 66 0.82 3.74 4.47
CA SER A 66 2.14 3.33 4.97
C SER A 66 3.08 4.53 5.09
N ALA A 67 3.16 5.34 4.02
CA ALA A 67 4.00 6.53 3.97
C ALA A 67 3.57 7.57 5.01
N GLU A 68 2.26 7.73 5.25
CA GLU A 68 1.79 8.72 6.22
C GLU A 68 2.11 8.33 7.66
N VAL A 69 1.93 7.05 8.03
CA VAL A 69 2.29 6.55 9.36
C VAL A 69 3.80 6.59 9.56
N SER A 70 4.58 6.32 8.51
CA SER A 70 6.04 6.27 8.58
C SER A 70 6.71 7.63 8.85
N LYS A 71 5.97 8.74 8.71
CA LYS A 71 6.43 10.12 8.98
C LYS A 71 6.29 10.54 10.45
N GLN A 72 5.51 9.82 11.25
CA GLN A 72 5.11 10.29 12.58
C GLN A 72 6.22 10.03 13.61
N GLU A 73 6.61 11.07 14.36
CA GLU A 73 7.38 10.91 15.60
C GLU A 73 6.42 10.49 16.73
N LYS A 74 6.80 9.48 17.51
CA LYS A 74 6.03 9.06 18.70
C LYS A 74 6.34 9.90 19.93
#